data_AF-A0A1G2CE97-F1
#
_entry.id   AF-A0A1G2CE97-F1
#
_cell.length_a   1.000
_cell.length_b   1.000
_cell.length_c   1.000
_cell.angle_alpha   90.00
_cell.angle_beta   90.00
_cell.angle_gamma   90.00
#
_symmetry.space_group_name_H-M   'P 1'
#
loop_
_entity.id
_entity.type
_entity.pdbx_description
1 polymer ?
#
loop_
_entity_poly.entity_id
_entity_poly.type
_entity_poly.pdbx_seq_one_letter_code
_entity_poly.pdbx_strand_id
1 'polypeptide(L)'
;MEMLSYAIFIKNLGDEFVVVRSSPHDDRVNKVDTLILDRKTGTLVCAFDEVSAINGIDYDKKRSAVYGRNLNGGGASLKYGIGADNSDGKQSVIISKASNIPVFYIALDSENIKNGMKEFLPDMGNRSEFEKKLFSYFVSSIIAQIEGLELNESRLNKYPELKNKLVAFKHIMEPLKANVKKSQAVKTRSKPR
;
A
#
# COMPACT_ATOMS: atom_id res chain seq x y z
N MET A 1 -13.31 -5.74 -4.64
CA MET A 1 -11.86 -5.47 -4.81
C MET A 1 -11.26 -5.02 -3.50
N GLU A 2 -11.70 -3.88 -2.98
CA GLU A 2 -11.23 -3.26 -1.74
C GLU A 2 -11.10 -4.24 -0.56
N MET A 3 -12.08 -5.12 -0.33
CA MET A 3 -12.00 -6.10 0.78
C MET A 3 -10.83 -7.09 0.61
N LEU A 4 -10.56 -7.51 -0.62
CA LEU A 4 -9.49 -8.46 -0.92
C LEU A 4 -8.13 -7.77 -0.81
N SER A 5 -7.94 -6.59 -1.39
CA SER A 5 -6.68 -5.83 -1.25
C SER A 5 -6.40 -5.53 0.22
N TYR A 6 -7.40 -5.03 0.95
CA TYR A 6 -7.33 -4.76 2.38
C TYR A 6 -6.89 -5.99 3.18
N ALA A 7 -7.54 -7.14 2.97
CA ALA A 7 -7.21 -8.38 3.67
C ALA A 7 -5.79 -8.88 3.34
N ILE A 8 -5.37 -8.79 2.08
CA ILE A 8 -4.02 -9.14 1.65
C ILE A 8 -2.98 -8.23 2.33
N PHE A 9 -3.22 -6.92 2.41
CA PHE A 9 -2.31 -6.00 3.09
C PHE A 9 -2.24 -6.26 4.59
N ILE A 10 -3.37 -6.45 5.29
CA ILE A 10 -3.37 -6.79 6.71
C ILE A 10 -2.56 -8.06 6.97
N LYS A 11 -2.79 -9.11 6.17
CA LYS A 11 -2.06 -10.37 6.37
C LYS A 11 -0.57 -10.23 6.15
N ASN A 12 -0.10 -9.34 5.28
CA ASN A 12 1.34 -9.26 4.95
C ASN A 12 2.09 -8.13 5.64
N LEU A 13 1.39 -7.09 6.10
CA LEU A 13 1.96 -5.90 6.73
C LEU A 13 1.53 -5.73 8.19
N GLY A 14 0.52 -6.47 8.66
CA GLY A 14 -0.17 -6.23 9.92
C GLY A 14 0.69 -6.31 11.19
N ASP A 15 1.83 -6.98 11.14
CA ASP A 15 2.76 -7.10 12.26
C ASP A 15 3.55 -5.79 12.50
N GLU A 16 3.92 -5.10 11.42
CA GLU A 16 4.72 -3.85 11.48
C GLU A 16 3.87 -2.60 11.23
N PHE A 17 2.71 -2.76 10.59
CA PHE A 17 1.84 -1.67 10.16
C PHE A 17 0.41 -1.88 10.66
N VAL A 18 -0.28 -0.76 10.88
CA VAL A 18 -1.74 -0.73 11.01
C VAL A 18 -2.33 -0.41 9.65
N VAL A 19 -3.13 -1.33 9.13
CA VAL A 19 -3.82 -1.20 7.84
C VAL A 19 -5.29 -0.93 8.14
N VAL A 20 -5.79 0.25 7.77
CA VAL A 20 -7.18 0.65 8.03
C VAL A 20 -7.83 1.18 6.77
N ARG A 21 -9.13 0.91 6.63
CA ARG A 21 -9.94 1.58 5.62
C ARG A 21 -10.19 3.02 6.01
N SER A 22 -10.27 3.88 5.02
CA SER A 22 -10.60 5.29 5.21
C SER A 22 -12.08 5.45 5.58
N SER A 23 -12.42 6.63 6.10
CA SER A 23 -13.83 6.97 6.32
C SER A 23 -14.54 7.24 4.99
N PRO A 24 -15.88 7.08 4.90
CA PRO A 24 -16.63 7.47 3.69
C PRO A 24 -16.45 8.95 3.31
N HIS A 25 -16.10 9.79 4.27
CA HIS A 25 -15.74 11.18 4.02
C HIS A 25 -14.39 11.27 3.28
N ASP A 26 -13.37 10.55 3.76
CA ASP A 26 -12.04 10.55 3.16
C ASP A 26 -11.99 9.85 1.81
N ASP A 27 -12.76 8.78 1.59
CA ASP A 27 -12.99 8.23 0.26
C ASP A 27 -13.59 9.30 -0.69
N ARG A 28 -14.68 9.96 -0.27
CA ARG A 28 -15.35 10.94 -1.14
C ARG A 28 -14.49 12.18 -1.42
N VAL A 29 -13.83 12.72 -0.40
CA VAL A 29 -13.14 14.03 -0.45
C VAL A 29 -11.65 13.86 -0.75
N ASN A 30 -10.98 12.95 -0.04
CA ASN A 30 -9.55 12.74 -0.13
C ASN A 30 -9.17 11.61 -1.13
N LYS A 31 -10.15 10.84 -1.61
CA LYS A 31 -10.02 9.81 -2.65
C LYS A 31 -8.94 8.78 -2.29
N VAL A 32 -9.05 8.26 -1.08
CA VAL A 32 -8.19 7.23 -0.51
C VAL A 32 -9.10 6.18 0.10
N ASP A 33 -8.88 4.91 -0.21
CA ASP A 33 -9.65 3.77 0.29
C ASP A 33 -8.99 3.13 1.51
N THR A 34 -7.66 3.00 1.48
CA THR A 34 -6.87 2.36 2.54
C THR A 34 -5.72 3.26 3.00
N LEU A 35 -5.47 3.28 4.30
CA LEU A 35 -4.36 3.98 4.94
C LEU A 35 -3.44 2.99 5.63
N ILE A 36 -2.13 3.24 5.52
CA ILE A 36 -1.07 2.46 6.16
C ILE A 36 -0.36 3.36 7.17
N LEU A 37 -0.33 2.91 8.42
CA LEU A 37 0.33 3.55 9.54
C LEU A 37 1.47 2.67 10.02
N ASP A 38 2.64 3.24 10.26
CA ASP A 38 3.74 2.53 10.91
C ASP A 38 3.43 2.36 12.41
N ARG A 39 3.43 1.11 12.92
CA ARG A 39 3.09 0.84 14.32
C ARG A 39 4.10 1.41 15.30
N LYS A 40 5.39 1.50 14.94
CA LYS A 40 6.44 1.96 15.86
C LYS A 40 6.38 3.47 16.03
N THR A 41 6.18 4.19 14.94
CA THR A 41 6.22 5.66 14.90
C THR A 41 4.83 6.31 15.00
N GLY A 42 3.76 5.55 14.76
CA GLY A 42 2.41 6.09 14.70
C GLY A 42 2.21 7.10 13.57
N THR A 43 3.03 7.03 12.51
CA THR A 43 3.00 7.97 11.38
C THR A 43 2.38 7.32 10.15
N LEU A 44 1.52 8.07 9.43
CA LEU A 44 0.94 7.59 8.18
C LEU A 44 1.99 7.58 7.08
N VAL A 45 2.27 6.38 6.55
CA VAL A 45 3.33 6.15 5.56
C VAL A 45 2.82 6.24 4.13
N CYS A 46 1.58 5.79 3.87
CA CYS A 46 0.96 5.91 2.56
C CYS A 46 -0.56 5.68 2.58
N ALA A 47 -1.15 5.91 1.41
CA ALA A 47 -2.55 5.73 1.10
C ALA A 47 -2.71 4.93 -0.20
N PHE A 48 -3.77 4.14 -0.30
CA PHE A 48 -4.14 3.40 -1.51
C PHE A 48 -5.51 3.84 -2.03
N ASP A 49 -5.63 3.88 -3.35
CA ASP A 49 -6.86 4.09 -4.10
C ASP A 49 -7.05 2.91 -5.08
N GLU A 50 -8.16 2.19 -5.03
CA GLU A 50 -8.35 0.96 -5.80
C GLU A 50 -9.04 1.19 -7.15
N VAL A 51 -8.70 0.33 -8.12
CA VAL A 51 -9.33 0.31 -9.44
C VAL A 51 -9.51 -1.11 -9.97
N SER A 52 -10.74 -1.49 -10.30
CA SER A 52 -11.09 -2.84 -10.76
C SER A 52 -10.75 -3.11 -12.23
N ALA A 53 -9.88 -2.29 -12.82
CA ALA A 53 -9.42 -2.37 -14.20
C ALA A 53 -7.90 -2.22 -14.22
N ILE A 54 -7.24 -3.00 -15.08
CA ILE A 54 -5.78 -2.97 -15.26
C ILE A 54 -5.35 -2.23 -16.54
N ASN A 55 -6.33 -1.82 -17.36
CA ASN A 55 -6.16 -1.06 -18.58
C ASN A 55 -7.45 -0.30 -18.92
N GLY A 56 -7.39 0.55 -19.93
CA GLY A 56 -8.54 1.33 -20.42
C GLY A 56 -8.79 2.62 -19.65
N ILE A 57 -9.87 3.30 -20.02
CA ILE A 57 -10.15 4.69 -19.64
C ILE A 57 -10.20 4.88 -18.12
N ASP A 58 -10.82 3.96 -17.38
CA ASP A 58 -10.98 4.10 -15.94
C ASP A 58 -9.65 3.89 -15.20
N TYR A 59 -8.83 2.94 -15.67
CA TYR A 59 -7.47 2.75 -15.19
C TYR A 59 -6.60 4.00 -15.46
N ASP A 60 -6.63 4.52 -16.68
CA ASP A 60 -5.82 5.68 -17.06
C ASP A 60 -6.23 6.95 -16.31
N LYS A 61 -7.52 7.15 -16.09
CA LYS A 61 -8.06 8.23 -15.26
C LYS A 61 -7.56 8.12 -13.83
N LYS A 62 -7.67 6.94 -13.22
CA LYS A 62 -7.22 6.70 -11.84
C LYS A 62 -5.71 6.92 -11.71
N ARG A 63 -4.92 6.29 -12.59
CA ARG A 63 -3.47 6.45 -12.65
C ARG A 63 -3.07 7.92 -12.76
N SER A 64 -3.67 8.66 -13.69
CA SER A 64 -3.38 10.08 -13.90
C SER A 64 -3.76 10.94 -12.69
N ALA A 65 -4.89 10.64 -12.04
CA ALA A 65 -5.32 11.35 -10.83
C ALA A 65 -4.35 11.13 -9.66
N VAL A 66 -3.92 9.89 -9.42
CA VAL A 66 -2.95 9.55 -8.37
C VAL A 66 -1.59 10.19 -8.64
N TYR A 67 -1.09 10.10 -9.88
CA TYR A 67 0.15 10.77 -10.28
C TYR A 67 0.06 12.29 -10.09
N GLY A 68 -1.05 12.90 -10.53
CA GLY A 68 -1.29 14.33 -10.37
C GLY A 68 -1.33 14.75 -8.91
N ARG A 69 -1.93 13.94 -8.02
CA ARG A 69 -1.98 14.23 -6.58
C ARG A 69 -0.60 14.24 -5.94
N ASN A 70 0.26 13.29 -6.28
CA ASN A 70 1.63 13.26 -5.77
C ASN A 70 2.47 14.40 -6.38
N LEU A 71 2.47 14.57 -7.70
CA LEU A 71 3.38 15.50 -8.39
C LEU A 71 2.96 16.97 -8.35
N ASN A 72 1.65 17.25 -8.27
CA ASN A 72 1.12 18.61 -8.30
C ASN A 72 0.48 19.03 -6.98
N GLY A 73 0.04 18.06 -6.16
CA GLY A 73 -0.59 18.31 -4.86
C GLY A 73 0.33 18.04 -3.66
N GLY A 74 1.51 17.44 -3.88
CA GLY A 74 2.41 17.05 -2.81
C GLY A 74 1.93 15.87 -1.98
N GLY A 75 0.97 15.08 -2.47
CA GLY A 75 0.36 13.93 -1.78
C GLY A 75 -1.07 14.20 -1.29
N ALA A 76 -1.62 13.27 -0.53
CA ALA A 76 -2.89 13.46 0.19
C ALA A 76 -2.68 14.16 1.54
N SER A 77 -3.75 14.77 2.04
CA SER A 77 -3.81 15.37 3.37
C SER A 77 -5.07 14.91 4.10
N LEU A 78 -4.93 14.56 5.37
CA LEU A 78 -6.01 14.15 6.26
C LEU A 78 -6.07 15.12 7.43
N LYS A 79 -7.22 15.78 7.60
CA LYS A 79 -7.46 16.69 8.72
C LYS A 79 -7.70 15.92 10.04
N TYR A 80 -8.35 14.76 9.95
CA TYR A 80 -8.70 13.90 11.08
C TYR A 80 -8.22 12.46 10.82
N GLY A 81 -6.91 12.27 10.81
CA GLY A 81 -6.28 10.97 10.67
C GLY A 81 -6.05 10.28 12.01
N ILE A 82 -5.39 9.12 11.94
CA ILE A 82 -4.94 8.34 13.09
C ILE A 82 -3.44 8.59 13.32
N GLY A 83 -3.04 8.74 14.58
CA GLY A 83 -1.65 8.77 15.00
C GLY A 83 -1.44 8.02 16.30
N ALA A 84 -0.19 7.92 16.73
CA ALA A 84 0.15 7.41 18.06
C ALA A 84 0.89 8.49 18.88
N ASP A 85 0.57 8.56 20.18
CA ASP A 85 1.34 9.29 21.16
C ASP A 85 2.02 8.29 22.11
N ASN A 86 3.28 8.56 22.44
CA ASN A 86 4.13 7.76 23.32
C ASN A 86 4.65 8.59 24.52
N SER A 87 4.10 9.78 24.77
CA SER A 87 4.59 10.74 25.76
C SER A 87 4.58 10.24 27.20
N ASP A 88 3.70 9.29 27.55
CA ASP A 88 3.54 8.71 28.89
C ASP A 88 4.18 7.32 29.05
N GLY A 89 5.00 6.89 28.08
CA GLY A 89 5.59 5.56 28.05
C GLY A 89 4.60 4.44 27.69
N LYS A 90 3.35 4.78 27.36
CA LYS A 90 2.36 3.88 26.77
C LYS A 90 1.97 4.39 25.39
N GLN A 91 1.82 3.47 24.44
CA GLN A 91 1.35 3.85 23.13
C GLN A 91 -0.17 4.04 23.17
N SER A 92 -0.61 5.29 23.00
CA SER A 92 -2.03 5.65 22.90
C SER A 92 -2.38 6.10 21.49
N VAL A 93 -3.59 5.78 21.04
CA VAL A 93 -4.09 6.21 19.73
C VAL A 93 -4.68 7.62 19.87
N ILE A 94 -4.24 8.53 19.00
CA ILE A 94 -4.71 9.92 18.99
C ILE A 94 -5.28 10.30 17.62
N ILE A 95 -6.12 11.32 17.60
CA ILE A 95 -6.51 11.99 16.36
C ILE A 95 -5.32 12.85 15.92
N SER A 96 -4.84 12.64 14.69
CA SER A 96 -3.67 13.33 14.16
C SER A 96 -3.92 13.87 12.76
N LYS A 97 -3.39 15.06 12.47
CA LYS A 97 -3.38 15.61 11.11
C LYS A 97 -2.16 15.05 10.38
N ALA A 98 -2.35 14.59 9.14
CA ALA A 98 -1.26 14.14 8.29
C ALA A 98 -1.30 14.83 6.94
N SER A 99 -0.17 15.35 6.49
CA SER A 99 0.03 15.91 5.15
C SER A 99 1.09 15.11 4.39
N ASN A 100 1.16 15.38 3.09
CA ASN A 100 2.18 14.81 2.21
C ASN A 100 2.18 13.27 2.20
N ILE A 101 0.99 12.68 2.34
CA ILE A 101 0.83 11.23 2.34
C ILE A 101 0.97 10.75 0.89
N PRO A 102 1.97 9.92 0.55
CA PRO A 102 2.06 9.31 -0.76
C PRO A 102 0.80 8.51 -1.07
N VAL A 103 0.22 8.71 -2.25
CA VAL A 103 -0.93 7.93 -2.72
C VAL A 103 -0.49 6.99 -3.83
N PHE A 104 -0.90 5.73 -3.76
CA PHE A 104 -0.69 4.76 -4.82
C PHE A 104 -2.01 4.19 -5.27
N TYR A 105 -2.10 3.76 -6.52
CA TYR A 105 -3.25 2.97 -6.96
C TYR A 105 -2.94 1.48 -6.91
N ILE A 106 -3.95 0.69 -6.56
CA ILE A 106 -3.91 -0.77 -6.68
C ILE A 106 -4.90 -1.16 -7.77
N ALA A 107 -4.40 -1.84 -8.79
CA ALA A 107 -5.21 -2.29 -9.92
C ALA A 107 -5.35 -3.81 -9.87
N LEU A 108 -6.58 -4.32 -10.04
CA LEU A 108 -6.82 -5.75 -10.13
C LEU A 108 -8.07 -5.99 -10.98
N ASP A 109 -7.96 -6.84 -12.00
CA ASP A 109 -9.11 -7.18 -12.84
C ASP A 109 -10.09 -8.12 -12.12
N SER A 110 -11.29 -8.23 -12.69
CA SER A 110 -12.36 -9.04 -12.11
C SER A 110 -12.04 -10.54 -12.01
N GLU A 111 -11.18 -11.08 -12.88
CA GLU A 111 -10.82 -12.50 -12.88
C GLU A 111 -9.88 -12.80 -11.71
N ASN A 112 -8.85 -11.98 -11.53
CA ASN A 112 -7.92 -12.07 -10.41
C ASN A 112 -8.61 -11.78 -9.06
N ILE A 113 -9.62 -10.89 -9.03
CA ILE A 113 -10.47 -10.73 -7.84
C ILE A 113 -11.21 -12.03 -7.51
N LYS A 114 -11.84 -12.67 -8.50
CA LYS A 114 -12.57 -13.95 -8.30
C LYS A 114 -11.64 -15.06 -7.84
N ASN A 115 -10.49 -15.22 -8.49
CA ASN A 115 -9.48 -16.20 -8.12
C ASN A 115 -8.94 -15.93 -6.70
N GLY A 116 -8.67 -14.66 -6.40
CA GLY A 116 -8.25 -14.23 -5.07
C GLY A 116 -9.25 -14.58 -3.99
N MET A 117 -10.55 -14.34 -4.20
CA MET A 117 -11.59 -14.72 -3.24
C MET A 117 -11.69 -16.24 -3.06
N LYS A 118 -11.51 -17.02 -4.13
CA LYS A 118 -11.58 -18.49 -4.07
C LYS A 118 -10.39 -19.12 -3.35
N GLU A 119 -9.20 -18.56 -3.55
CA GLU A 119 -7.95 -19.08 -2.98
C GLU A 119 -7.53 -18.39 -1.68
N PHE A 120 -8.33 -17.45 -1.18
CA PHE A 120 -8.06 -16.75 0.06
C PHE A 120 -8.22 -17.68 1.26
N LEU A 121 -7.17 -17.79 2.08
CA LEU A 121 -7.25 -18.50 3.36
C LEU A 121 -7.65 -17.50 4.46
N PRO A 122 -8.77 -17.71 5.19
CA PRO A 122 -9.21 -16.79 6.24
C PRO A 122 -8.26 -16.68 7.43
N ASP A 123 -7.43 -17.70 7.65
CA ASP A 123 -6.44 -17.71 8.73
C ASP A 123 -5.34 -16.65 8.52
N MET A 124 -4.94 -15.98 9.60
CA MET A 124 -3.93 -14.92 9.58
C MET A 124 -2.50 -15.47 9.46
N GLY A 125 -2.24 -16.68 9.95
CA GLY A 125 -0.91 -17.30 9.94
C GLY A 125 -0.50 -17.84 8.56
N ASN A 126 -1.47 -18.34 7.79
CA ASN A 126 -1.24 -19.04 6.53
C ASN A 126 -1.62 -18.20 5.31
N ARG A 127 -0.92 -18.41 4.19
CA ARG A 127 -1.14 -17.71 2.92
C ARG A 127 -1.08 -18.72 1.78
N SER A 128 -2.08 -18.74 0.91
CA SER A 128 -2.04 -19.55 -0.31
C SER A 128 -0.94 -19.04 -1.27
N GLU A 129 -0.57 -19.87 -2.25
CA GLU A 129 0.41 -19.44 -3.26
C GLU A 129 -0.14 -18.27 -4.11
N PHE A 130 -1.46 -18.21 -4.33
CA PHE A 130 -2.09 -17.08 -5.01
C PHE A 130 -2.02 -15.81 -4.15
N GLU A 131 -2.30 -15.87 -2.85
CA GLU A 131 -2.17 -14.71 -1.94
C GLU A 131 -0.74 -14.14 -1.96
N LYS A 132 0.28 -15.01 -1.93
CA LYS A 132 1.69 -14.59 -2.00
C LYS A 132 2.02 -13.90 -3.34
N LYS A 133 1.56 -14.48 -4.46
CA LYS A 133 1.74 -13.88 -5.79
C LYS A 133 1.04 -12.54 -5.90
N LEU A 134 -0.19 -12.45 -5.40
CA LEU A 134 -0.99 -11.23 -5.42
C LEU A 134 -0.32 -10.12 -4.60
N PHE A 135 0.17 -10.43 -3.39
CA PHE A 135 0.94 -9.48 -2.60
C PHE A 135 2.23 -9.05 -3.30
N SER A 136 2.97 -9.99 -3.89
CA SER A 136 4.17 -9.70 -4.69
C SER A 136 3.89 -8.74 -5.84
N TYR A 137 2.75 -8.91 -6.50
CA TYR A 137 2.29 -8.06 -7.57
C TYR A 137 2.00 -6.65 -7.06
N PHE A 138 1.27 -6.51 -5.94
CA PHE A 138 1.01 -5.21 -5.31
C PHE A 138 2.29 -4.48 -4.94
N VAL A 139 3.24 -5.16 -4.27
CA VAL A 139 4.55 -4.58 -3.92
C VAL A 139 5.30 -4.12 -5.16
N SER A 140 5.32 -4.94 -6.22
CA SER A 140 6.01 -4.58 -7.48
C SER A 140 5.36 -3.37 -8.17
N SER A 141 4.02 -3.29 -8.15
CA SER A 141 3.27 -2.17 -8.70
C SER A 141 3.54 -0.88 -7.92
N ILE A 142 3.57 -0.94 -6.58
CA ILE A 142 3.90 0.21 -5.73
C ILE A 142 5.31 0.71 -6.02
N ILE A 143 6.31 -0.19 -6.08
CA ILE A 143 7.70 0.19 -6.36
C ILE A 143 7.81 0.85 -7.74
N ALA A 144 7.18 0.29 -8.76
CA ALA A 144 7.18 0.87 -10.11
C ALA A 144 6.52 2.27 -10.14
N GLN A 145 5.47 2.48 -9.35
CA GLN A 145 4.86 3.81 -9.20
C GLN A 145 5.82 4.81 -8.54
N ILE A 146 6.53 4.41 -7.47
CA ILE A 146 7.54 5.25 -6.82
C ILE A 146 8.64 5.62 -7.82
N GLU A 147 9.20 4.65 -8.53
CA GLU A 147 10.23 4.87 -9.55
C GLU A 147 9.74 5.82 -10.66
N GLY A 148 8.49 5.66 -11.12
CA GLY A 148 7.90 6.57 -12.10
C GLY A 148 7.69 8.00 -11.56
N LEU A 149 7.46 8.17 -10.26
CA LEU A 149 7.43 9.50 -9.62
C LEU A 149 8.83 10.10 -9.52
N GLU A 150 9.85 9.28 -9.20
CA GLU A 150 11.26 9.69 -9.12
C GLU A 150 11.79 10.23 -10.46
N LEU A 151 11.30 9.71 -11.60
CA LEU A 151 11.60 10.25 -12.93
C LEU A 151 11.14 11.71 -13.13
N ASN A 152 10.23 12.21 -12.29
CA ASN A 152 9.73 13.58 -12.32
C ASN A 152 10.38 14.45 -11.22
N GLU A 153 11.70 14.30 -11.04
CA GLU A 153 12.44 14.86 -9.90
C GLU A 153 12.21 16.36 -9.68
N SER A 154 12.16 17.17 -10.74
CA SER A 154 11.96 18.62 -10.64
C SER A 154 10.62 19.01 -9.99
N ARG A 155 9.57 18.22 -10.22
CA ARG A 155 8.26 18.43 -9.57
C ARG A 155 8.28 17.89 -8.14
N LEU A 156 8.90 16.73 -7.93
CA LEU A 156 8.96 16.11 -6.62
C LEU A 156 9.81 16.92 -5.63
N ASN A 157 10.86 17.61 -6.10
CA ASN A 157 11.70 18.48 -5.29
C ASN A 157 10.94 19.68 -4.70
N LYS A 158 9.75 20.02 -5.23
CA LYS A 158 8.86 21.02 -4.62
C LYS A 158 8.22 20.53 -3.31
N TYR A 159 8.23 19.21 -3.06
CA TYR A 159 7.60 18.55 -1.93
C TYR A 159 8.60 17.62 -1.21
N PRO A 160 9.58 18.17 -0.47
CA PRO A 160 10.65 17.37 0.15
C PRO A 160 10.13 16.35 1.16
N GLU A 161 9.08 16.66 1.92
CA GLU A 161 8.47 15.72 2.86
C GLU A 161 7.85 14.51 2.14
N LEU A 162 7.18 14.74 1.01
CA LEU A 162 6.64 13.65 0.19
C LEU A 162 7.78 12.79 -0.36
N LYS A 163 8.85 13.41 -0.87
CA LYS A 163 10.04 12.70 -1.38
C LYS A 163 10.63 11.80 -0.30
N ASN A 164 10.81 12.30 0.91
CA ASN A 164 11.34 11.52 2.04
C ASN A 164 10.44 10.34 2.40
N LYS A 165 9.11 10.54 2.42
CA LYS A 165 8.15 9.46 2.67
C LYS A 165 8.16 8.40 1.56
N LEU A 166 8.27 8.80 0.30
CA LEU A 166 8.41 7.88 -0.83
C LEU A 166 9.67 7.02 -0.70
N VAL A 167 10.82 7.64 -0.38
CA VAL A 167 12.08 6.93 -0.17
C VAL A 167 11.96 5.96 1.00
N ALA A 168 11.46 6.42 2.16
CA ALA A 168 11.29 5.56 3.32
C ALA A 168 10.36 4.37 3.02
N PHE A 169 9.24 4.62 2.33
CA PHE A 169 8.29 3.58 1.98
C PHE A 169 8.85 2.60 0.94
N LYS A 170 9.65 3.06 -0.02
CA LYS A 170 10.37 2.19 -0.97
C LYS A 170 11.30 1.22 -0.25
N HIS A 171 12.08 1.70 0.72
CA HIS A 171 12.97 0.86 1.52
C HIS A 171 12.23 -0.21 2.33
N ILE A 172 11.01 0.08 2.78
CA ILE A 172 10.13 -0.90 3.44
C ILE A 172 9.65 -1.97 2.44
N MET A 173 9.28 -1.55 1.22
CA MET A 173 8.67 -2.43 0.22
C MET A 173 9.68 -3.29 -0.55
N GLU A 174 10.91 -2.83 -0.75
CA GLU A 174 11.93 -3.53 -1.52
C GLU A 174 12.26 -4.95 -1.00
N PRO A 175 12.51 -5.18 0.30
CA PRO A 175 12.74 -6.52 0.84
C PRO A 175 11.55 -7.46 0.63
N LEU A 176 10.33 -6.91 0.65
CA LEU A 176 9.08 -7.68 0.49
C LEU A 176 8.92 -8.21 -0.94
N LYS A 177 9.55 -7.58 -1.93
CA LYS A 177 9.65 -8.08 -3.32
C LYS A 177 10.42 -9.40 -3.40
N ALA A 178 11.42 -9.60 -2.54
CA ALA A 178 12.35 -10.73 -2.60
C ALA A 178 11.89 -11.99 -1.84
N ASN A 179 11.08 -11.83 -0.78
CA ASN A 179 10.58 -12.94 0.05
C ASN A 179 9.65 -13.92 -0.69
N VAL A 180 9.20 -13.56 -1.88
CA VAL A 180 8.39 -14.40 -2.76
C VAL A 180 9.24 -15.43 -3.52
N LYS A 181 10.52 -15.11 -3.82
CA LYS A 181 11.45 -16.03 -4.51
C LYS A 181 12.01 -17.12 -3.60
N LYS A 182 12.29 -16.82 -2.32
CA LYS A 182 12.84 -17.81 -1.37
C LYS A 182 11.84 -18.94 -1.05
N SER A 183 10.54 -18.65 -1.05
CA SER A 183 9.49 -19.67 -0.85
C SER A 183 9.40 -20.68 -2.00
N GLN A 184 9.85 -20.32 -3.21
CA GLN A 184 9.88 -21.22 -4.37
C GLN A 184 11.16 -22.07 -4.43
N ALA A 185 12.29 -21.57 -3.92
CA ALA A 185 13.58 -22.28 -3.94
C ALA A 185 13.70 -23.41 -2.90
N VAL A 186 12.91 -23.36 -1.81
CA VAL A 186 12.94 -24.40 -0.77
C VAL A 186 12.15 -25.66 -1.19
N LYS A 187 11.14 -25.54 -2.07
CA LYS A 187 10.34 -26.69 -2.54
C LYS A 187 11.02 -27.56 -3.61
N THR A 188 12.18 -27.17 -4.15
CA THR A 188 12.91 -27.93 -5.18
C THR A 188 14.09 -28.75 -4.66
N ARG A 189 14.37 -28.76 -3.35
CA ARG A 189 15.53 -29.46 -2.76
C ARG A 189 15.25 -30.68 -1.87
N SER A 190 14.02 -31.21 -1.83
CA SER A 190 13.72 -32.42 -1.05
C SER A 190 13.09 -33.54 -1.88
N LYS A 191 13.92 -34.20 -2.70
CA LYS A 191 13.80 -35.64 -2.96
C LYS A 191 15.20 -36.25 -3.19
N PRO A 192 15.83 -36.87 -2.18
CA PRO A 192 16.76 -37.94 -2.45
C PRO A 192 15.98 -39.24 -2.74
N ARG A 193 16.42 -39.96 -3.77
CA ARG A 193 16.04 -41.36 -4.03
C ARG A 193 16.70 -42.28 -3.03
#